data_AF-F2Y4D2-F1
#
_entry.id   AF-F2Y4D2-F1
#
_cell.length_a   1.000
_cell.length_b   1.000
_cell.length_c   1.000
_cell.angle_alpha   90.00
_cell.angle_beta   90.00
_cell.angle_gamma   90.00
#
_symmetry.space_group_name_H-M   'P 1'
#
loop_
_entity.id
_entity.type
_entity.pdbx_description
1 polymer ?
#
loop_
_entity_poly.entity_id
_entity_poly.type
_entity_poly.pdbx_seq_one_letter_code
_entity_poly.pdbx_strand_id
1 'polypeptide(L)'
;LGFLALPGNPEAPGNTGLFDQQMALQWVQKNIAAFGGNPKSVTLFGESAGAASVSLHLLSPRSHPLFSRAILQSGSSNSPWVVTSLYEARNRTLTLAKFIGCSRENETEIIKCLRNKDPQEILLNEVFVVPYGTLLSVNFGPTVDGDFLTDMPDTLLQLGQFKKTQILVG
;
A
#
# COMPACT_ATOMS: atom_id res chain seq x y z
N LEU A 1 -6.55 -7.65 -5.09
CA LEU A 1 -6.63 -6.26 -5.60
C LEU A 1 -5.83 -5.35 -4.67
N GLY A 2 -5.41 -4.16 -5.13
CA GLY A 2 -4.72 -3.12 -4.34
C GLY A 2 -3.27 -3.40 -3.95
N PHE A 3 -2.94 -4.60 -3.47
CA PHE A 3 -1.65 -4.87 -2.82
C PHE A 3 -1.01 -6.20 -3.21
N LEU A 4 -1.52 -6.87 -4.24
CA LEU A 4 -0.87 -8.06 -4.78
C LEU A 4 0.48 -7.66 -5.39
N ALA A 5 1.55 -8.36 -4.99
CA ALA A 5 2.91 -8.01 -5.37
C ALA A 5 3.70 -9.24 -5.86
N LEU A 6 4.29 -9.11 -7.04
CA LEU A 6 5.35 -9.95 -7.57
C LEU A 6 6.58 -9.04 -7.79
N PRO A 7 7.55 -9.05 -6.86
CA PRO A 7 8.69 -8.14 -6.91
C PRO A 7 9.43 -8.23 -8.25
N GLY A 8 9.60 -7.09 -8.93
CA GLY A 8 10.23 -7.03 -10.25
C GLY A 8 9.29 -7.29 -11.44
N ASN A 9 8.02 -7.63 -11.21
CA ASN A 9 7.03 -7.79 -12.26
C ASN A 9 6.13 -6.54 -12.38
N PRO A 10 6.18 -5.79 -13.51
CA PRO A 10 5.41 -4.56 -13.67
C PRO A 10 3.89 -4.77 -13.75
N GLU A 11 3.43 -6.01 -13.98
CA GLU A 11 2.00 -6.32 -14.03
C GLU A 11 1.36 -6.42 -12.64
N ALA A 12 2.17 -6.61 -11.60
CA ALA A 12 1.76 -6.65 -10.20
C ALA A 12 2.88 -6.12 -9.30
N PRO A 13 3.19 -4.81 -9.37
CA PRO A 13 4.34 -4.23 -8.68
C PRO A 13 4.15 -4.13 -7.14
N GLY A 14 2.96 -4.42 -6.63
CA GLY A 14 2.55 -4.07 -5.27
C GLY A 14 2.06 -2.62 -5.18
N ASN A 15 1.62 -2.22 -3.99
CA ASN A 15 1.27 -0.84 -3.63
C ASN A 15 0.25 -0.10 -4.51
N THR A 16 -0.45 -0.74 -5.45
CA THR A 16 -1.43 -0.08 -6.32
C THR A 16 -2.48 0.72 -5.54
N GLY A 17 -2.94 0.23 -4.38
CA GLY A 17 -3.86 0.97 -3.51
C GLY A 17 -3.26 2.25 -2.89
N LEU A 18 -1.95 2.31 -2.64
CA LEU A 18 -1.26 3.53 -2.22
C LEU A 18 -1.06 4.51 -3.38
N PHE A 19 -0.84 3.98 -4.59
CA PHE A 19 -0.79 4.81 -5.80
C PHE A 19 -2.17 5.39 -6.14
N ASP A 20 -3.26 4.67 -5.89
CA ASP A 20 -4.62 5.20 -6.00
C ASP A 20 -4.83 6.39 -5.06
N GLN A 21 -4.41 6.25 -3.79
CA GLN A 21 -4.44 7.35 -2.83
C GLN A 21 -3.58 8.53 -3.32
N GLN A 22 -2.36 8.27 -3.79
CA GLN A 22 -1.48 9.31 -4.34
C GLN A 22 -2.12 10.03 -5.53
N MET A 23 -2.81 9.31 -6.42
CA MET A 23 -3.52 9.88 -7.56
C MET A 23 -4.66 10.79 -7.10
N ALA A 24 -5.42 10.38 -6.08
CA ALA A 24 -6.45 11.24 -5.48
C ALA A 24 -5.84 12.52 -4.89
N LEU A 25 -4.69 12.43 -4.21
CA LEU A 25 -3.99 13.62 -3.71
C LEU A 25 -3.50 14.54 -4.84
N GLN A 26 -3.00 13.98 -5.94
CA GLN A 26 -2.65 14.75 -7.14
C GLN A 26 -3.89 15.43 -7.75
N TRP A 27 -5.04 14.77 -7.75
CA TRP A 27 -6.29 15.37 -8.20
C TRP A 27 -6.68 16.55 -7.32
N VAL A 28 -6.59 16.42 -5.99
CA VAL A 28 -6.83 17.52 -5.05
C VAL A 28 -5.90 18.69 -5.34
N GLN A 29 -4.60 18.44 -5.51
CA GLN A 29 -3.62 19.48 -5.84
C GLN A 29 -3.98 20.26 -7.12
N LYS A 30 -4.48 19.55 -8.15
CA LYS A 30 -4.83 20.16 -9.44
C LYS A 30 -6.17 20.88 -9.44
N ASN A 31 -7.14 20.41 -8.64
CA ASN A 31 -8.55 20.80 -8.84
C ASN A 31 -9.19 21.49 -7.64
N ILE A 32 -8.68 21.32 -6.41
CA ILE A 32 -9.41 21.78 -5.21
C ILE A 32 -9.61 23.30 -5.15
N ALA A 33 -8.78 24.06 -5.86
CA ALA A 33 -8.94 25.51 -6.00
C ALA A 33 -10.27 25.91 -6.66
N ALA A 34 -10.75 25.12 -7.63
CA ALA A 34 -12.06 25.36 -8.26
C ALA A 34 -13.24 25.16 -7.30
N PHE A 35 -13.01 24.44 -6.20
CA PHE A 35 -13.98 24.22 -5.12
C PHE A 35 -13.78 25.18 -3.94
N GLY A 36 -12.91 26.20 -4.08
CA GLY A 36 -12.61 27.18 -3.03
C GLY A 36 -11.60 26.69 -1.98
N GLY A 37 -11.01 25.51 -2.15
CA GLY A 37 -9.96 25.01 -1.25
C GLY A 37 -8.58 25.57 -1.58
N ASN A 38 -7.69 25.58 -0.60
CA ASN A 38 -6.29 25.98 -0.80
C ASN A 38 -5.38 24.74 -0.95
N PRO A 39 -4.84 24.44 -2.16
CA PRO A 39 -3.98 23.27 -2.37
C PRO A 39 -2.66 23.32 -1.56
N LYS A 40 -2.25 24.51 -1.09
CA LYS A 40 -1.07 24.68 -0.23
C LYS A 40 -1.34 24.38 1.25
N SER A 41 -2.59 24.08 1.62
CA SER A 41 -3.01 23.82 3.00
C SER A 41 -3.89 22.57 3.08
N VAL A 42 -3.36 21.43 2.60
CA VAL A 42 -4.03 20.13 2.64
C VAL A 42 -3.51 19.34 3.85
N THR A 43 -4.42 18.82 4.69
CA THR A 43 -4.07 17.92 5.79
C THR A 43 -4.57 16.52 5.47
N LEU A 44 -3.67 15.53 5.48
CA LEU A 44 -4.08 14.13 5.42
C LEU A 44 -4.50 13.67 6.80
N PHE A 45 -5.58 12.91 6.88
CA PHE A 45 -5.98 12.24 8.11
C PHE A 45 -6.51 10.85 7.79
N GLY A 46 -6.32 9.92 8.72
CA GLY A 46 -6.80 8.55 8.58
C GLY A 46 -6.76 7.81 9.90
N GLU A 47 -7.49 6.70 9.96
CA GLU A 47 -7.61 5.82 11.12
C GLU A 47 -7.16 4.40 10.73
N SER A 48 -6.54 3.67 11.66
CA SER A 48 -6.06 2.29 11.46
C SER A 48 -5.18 2.17 10.20
N ALA A 49 -5.55 1.36 9.21
CA ALA A 49 -4.86 1.25 7.94
C ALA A 49 -4.79 2.58 7.16
N GLY A 50 -5.77 3.47 7.35
CA GLY A 50 -5.72 4.84 6.86
C GLY A 50 -4.64 5.67 7.54
N ALA A 51 -4.47 5.56 8.87
CA ALA A 51 -3.39 6.23 9.59
C ALA A 51 -2.01 5.69 9.18
N ALA A 52 -1.90 4.36 9.01
CA ALA A 52 -0.72 3.73 8.43
C ALA A 52 -0.44 4.27 7.02
N SER A 53 -1.46 4.43 6.18
CA SER A 53 -1.30 5.02 4.84
C SER A 53 -0.84 6.48 4.88
N VAL A 54 -1.40 7.31 5.77
CA VAL A 54 -0.93 8.69 6.01
C VAL A 54 0.55 8.70 6.42
N SER A 55 0.93 7.79 7.32
CA SER A 55 2.31 7.60 7.74
C SER A 55 3.22 7.19 6.56
N LEU A 56 2.77 6.28 5.71
CA LEU A 56 3.50 5.86 4.50
C LEU A 56 3.63 7.01 3.48
N HIS A 57 2.63 7.89 3.34
CA HIS A 57 2.76 9.10 2.52
C HIS A 57 3.75 10.13 3.10
N LEU A 58 3.99 10.16 4.41
CA LEU A 58 5.08 10.94 5.01
C LEU A 58 6.45 10.36 4.66
N LEU A 59 6.56 9.04 4.46
CA LEU A 59 7.79 8.36 4.07
C LEU A 59 8.06 8.43 2.56
N SER A 60 7.02 8.35 1.73
CA SER A 60 7.15 8.32 0.26
C SER A 60 7.53 9.69 -0.33
N PRO A 61 8.74 9.86 -0.93
CA PRO A 61 9.17 11.15 -1.48
C PRO A 61 8.22 11.72 -2.53
N ARG A 62 7.60 10.83 -3.33
CA ARG A 62 6.64 11.20 -4.39
C ARG A 62 5.35 11.80 -3.83
N SER A 63 5.03 11.54 -2.56
CA SER A 63 3.83 12.03 -1.90
C SER A 63 4.05 13.36 -1.16
N HIS A 64 5.30 13.71 -0.83
CA HIS A 64 5.65 14.89 -0.03
C HIS A 64 5.08 16.22 -0.53
N PRO A 65 5.05 16.53 -1.84
CA PRO A 65 4.52 17.82 -2.30
C PRO A 65 2.99 17.87 -2.32
N LEU A 66 2.29 16.75 -2.06
CA LEU A 66 0.84 16.64 -2.28
C LEU A 66 0.00 17.04 -1.06
N PHE A 67 0.65 17.25 0.10
CA PHE A 67 -0.02 17.64 1.33
C PHE A 67 0.90 18.45 2.25
N SER A 68 0.31 19.13 3.22
CA SER A 68 0.97 20.05 4.13
C SER A 68 1.21 19.42 5.51
N ARG A 69 0.19 18.81 6.12
CA ARG A 69 0.22 18.25 7.49
C ARG A 69 -0.45 16.87 7.55
N ALA A 70 -0.27 16.15 8.64
CA ALA A 70 -0.81 14.80 8.81
C ALA A 70 -1.46 14.59 10.18
N ILE A 71 -2.51 13.76 10.21
CA ILE A 71 -3.17 13.28 11.43
C ILE A 71 -3.25 11.74 11.34
N LEU A 72 -2.77 11.05 12.36
CA LEU A 72 -2.67 9.59 12.40
C LEU A 72 -3.46 9.06 13.60
N GLN A 73 -4.56 8.35 13.37
CA GLN A 73 -5.40 7.81 14.42
C GLN A 73 -5.23 6.30 14.54
N SER A 74 -4.71 5.80 15.66
CA SER A 74 -4.61 4.35 15.96
C SER A 74 -3.90 3.51 14.88
N GLY A 75 -2.88 4.08 14.22
CA GLY A 75 -2.06 3.35 13.24
C GLY A 75 -0.83 4.14 12.79
N SER A 76 0.20 3.41 12.35
CA SER A 76 1.49 3.98 11.94
C SER A 76 2.19 3.08 10.92
N SER A 77 3.12 3.62 10.13
CA SER A 77 3.85 2.84 9.12
C SER A 77 4.69 1.71 9.68
N ASN A 78 5.11 1.79 10.95
CA ASN A 78 5.89 0.77 11.64
C ASN A 78 5.04 -0.20 12.46
N SER A 79 3.72 -0.17 12.31
CA SER A 79 2.86 -1.20 12.91
C SER A 79 3.13 -2.56 12.24
N PRO A 80 3.20 -3.67 13.00
CA PRO A 80 3.70 -4.97 12.50
C PRO A 80 2.81 -5.62 11.42
N TRP A 81 1.58 -5.12 11.25
CA TRP A 81 0.61 -5.59 10.26
C TRP A 81 0.60 -4.77 8.97
N VAL A 82 1.41 -3.70 8.87
CA VAL A 82 1.34 -2.75 7.74
C VAL A 82 2.19 -3.18 6.55
N VAL A 83 3.50 -3.34 6.74
CA VAL A 83 4.42 -3.65 5.64
C VAL A 83 4.74 -5.13 5.61
N THR A 84 4.49 -5.76 4.46
CA THR A 84 4.82 -7.17 4.20
C THR A 84 6.17 -7.27 3.50
N SER A 85 6.99 -8.27 3.87
CA SER A 85 8.25 -8.50 3.17
C SER A 85 8.01 -8.97 1.73
N LEU A 86 8.94 -8.66 0.82
CA LEU A 86 8.82 -9.08 -0.58
C LEU A 86 8.76 -10.60 -0.75
N TYR A 87 9.45 -11.34 0.11
CA TYR A 87 9.40 -12.80 0.15
C TYR A 87 7.98 -13.30 0.49
N GLU A 88 7.39 -12.78 1.55
CA GLU A 88 6.03 -13.16 1.96
C GLU A 88 4.99 -12.73 0.92
N ALA A 89 5.08 -11.51 0.39
CA ALA A 89 4.15 -11.01 -0.61
C ALA A 89 4.15 -11.88 -1.89
N ARG A 90 5.33 -12.28 -2.35
CA ARG A 90 5.46 -13.24 -3.46
C ARG A 90 4.85 -14.59 -3.09
N ASN A 91 5.18 -15.14 -1.91
CA ASN A 91 4.66 -16.43 -1.48
C ASN A 91 3.13 -16.45 -1.36
N ARG A 92 2.52 -15.39 -0.82
CA ARG A 92 1.06 -15.23 -0.72
C ARG A 92 0.42 -15.14 -2.10
N THR A 93 1.05 -14.42 -3.04
CA THR A 93 0.59 -14.33 -4.44
C THR A 93 0.61 -15.69 -5.14
N LEU A 94 1.71 -16.45 -5.01
CA LEU A 94 1.81 -17.79 -5.61
C LEU A 94 0.83 -18.78 -4.97
N THR A 95 0.60 -18.64 -3.67
CA THR A 95 -0.38 -19.46 -2.94
C THR A 95 -1.80 -19.18 -3.41
N LEU A 96 -2.18 -17.91 -3.53
CA LEU A 96 -3.48 -17.51 -4.10
C LEU A 96 -3.65 -18.09 -5.51
N ALA A 97 -2.63 -17.94 -6.37
CA ALA A 97 -2.65 -18.48 -7.71
C ALA A 97 -2.86 -20.00 -7.72
N LYS A 98 -2.26 -20.73 -6.79
CA LYS A 98 -2.48 -22.18 -6.64
C LYS A 98 -3.92 -22.51 -6.27
N PHE A 99 -4.50 -21.83 -5.28
CA PHE A 99 -5.85 -22.10 -4.81
C PHE A 99 -6.91 -21.88 -5.90
N ILE A 100 -6.70 -20.91 -6.78
CA ILE A 100 -7.68 -20.57 -7.81
C ILE A 100 -7.32 -21.10 -9.21
N GLY A 101 -6.39 -22.06 -9.31
CA GLY A 101 -6.04 -22.72 -10.58
C GLY A 101 -5.24 -21.86 -11.57
N CYS A 102 -4.59 -20.80 -11.08
CA CYS A 102 -3.75 -19.87 -11.84
C CYS A 102 -2.24 -20.11 -11.69
N SER A 103 -1.79 -21.23 -11.12
CA SER A 103 -0.37 -21.59 -11.12
C SER A 103 0.16 -21.77 -12.55
N ARG A 104 1.24 -21.07 -12.89
CA ARG A 104 1.96 -21.13 -14.17
C ARG A 104 3.47 -21.04 -13.89
N GLU A 105 4.30 -21.43 -14.85
CA GLU A 105 5.76 -21.26 -14.73
C GLU A 105 6.17 -19.80 -14.84
N ASN A 106 5.51 -19.04 -15.73
CA ASN A 106 5.76 -17.62 -15.93
C ASN A 106 4.84 -16.76 -15.05
N GLU A 107 5.44 -15.91 -14.23
CA GLU A 107 4.73 -14.98 -13.34
C GLU A 107 3.77 -14.04 -14.07
N THR A 108 4.11 -13.57 -15.28
CA THR A 108 3.20 -12.73 -16.08
C THR A 108 1.96 -13.50 -16.53
N GLU A 109 2.08 -14.80 -16.79
CA GLU A 109 0.93 -15.66 -17.10
C GLU A 109 0.06 -15.93 -15.86
N ILE A 110 0.67 -16.00 -14.67
CA ILE A 110 -0.07 -16.04 -13.40
C ILE A 110 -0.96 -14.81 -13.31
N ILE A 111 -0.40 -13.60 -13.46
CA ILE A 111 -1.18 -12.35 -13.38
C ILE A 111 -2.27 -12.29 -14.45
N LYS A 112 -1.97 -12.70 -15.69
CA LYS A 112 -2.97 -12.78 -16.76
C LYS A 112 -4.13 -13.71 -16.41
N CYS A 113 -3.84 -14.87 -15.80
CA CYS A 113 -4.87 -15.78 -15.32
C CYS A 113 -5.71 -15.15 -14.20
N LEU A 114 -5.05 -14.56 -13.18
CA LEU A 114 -5.72 -13.91 -12.05
C LEU A 114 -6.66 -12.79 -12.51
N ARG A 115 -6.28 -12.01 -13.53
CA ARG A 115 -7.14 -10.94 -14.08
C ARG A 115 -8.39 -11.43 -14.79
N ASN A 116 -8.42 -12.69 -15.23
CA ASN A 116 -9.60 -13.31 -15.84
C ASN A 116 -10.52 -13.98 -14.82
N LYS A 117 -10.15 -14.00 -13.53
CA LYS A 117 -10.99 -14.55 -12.46
C LYS A 117 -12.07 -13.57 -12.04
N ASP A 118 -13.18 -14.11 -11.57
CA ASP A 118 -14.19 -13.30 -10.90
C ASP A 118 -13.58 -12.68 -9.63
N PRO A 119 -13.77 -11.37 -9.35
CA PRO A 119 -13.26 -10.75 -8.14
C PRO A 119 -13.66 -11.48 -6.86
N GLN A 120 -14.87 -12.04 -6.80
CA GLN A 120 -15.35 -12.80 -5.65
C GLN A 120 -14.54 -14.08 -5.43
N GLU A 121 -14.09 -14.74 -6.51
CA GLU A 121 -13.21 -15.92 -6.39
C GLU A 121 -11.87 -15.56 -5.76
N ILE A 122 -11.30 -14.40 -6.10
CA ILE A 122 -10.06 -13.89 -5.49
C ILE A 122 -10.30 -13.60 -4.01
N LEU A 123 -11.36 -12.87 -3.67
CA LEU A 123 -11.66 -12.46 -2.30
C LEU A 123 -11.91 -13.65 -1.38
N LEU A 124 -12.65 -14.66 -1.84
CA LEU A 124 -12.93 -15.87 -1.05
C LEU A 124 -11.66 -16.69 -0.76
N ASN A 125 -10.62 -16.57 -1.59
CA ASN A 125 -9.37 -17.32 -1.43
C ASN A 125 -8.24 -16.54 -0.74
N GLU A 126 -8.42 -15.23 -0.51
CA GLU A 126 -7.42 -14.39 0.15
C GLU A 126 -7.09 -14.86 1.57
N VAL A 127 -8.06 -15.38 2.32
CA VAL A 127 -7.86 -15.83 3.70
C VAL A 127 -6.96 -17.07 3.82
N PHE A 128 -6.78 -17.83 2.74
CA PHE A 128 -6.01 -19.08 2.73
C PHE A 128 -4.54 -18.90 2.31
N VAL A 129 -4.11 -17.67 2.00
CA VAL A 129 -2.74 -17.40 1.53
C VAL A 129 -1.69 -17.44 2.65
N VAL A 130 -2.13 -17.52 3.90
CA VAL A 130 -1.28 -17.66 5.09
C VAL A 130 -1.63 -18.95 5.84
N PRO A 131 -0.64 -19.67 6.39
CA PRO A 131 -0.90 -20.91 7.13
C PRO A 131 -1.54 -20.67 8.50
N TYR A 132 -1.27 -19.51 9.12
CA TYR A 132 -1.80 -19.12 10.43
C TYR A 132 -2.34 -17.69 10.34
N GLY A 133 -3.66 -17.55 10.23
CA GLY A 133 -4.34 -16.26 10.31
C GLY A 133 -4.45 -15.80 11.77
N THR A 134 -4.35 -14.49 11.98
CA THR A 134 -4.58 -13.79 13.25
C THR A 134 -5.70 -12.77 13.07
N LEU A 135 -6.25 -12.25 14.18
CA LEU A 135 -7.25 -11.18 14.16
C LEU A 135 -6.78 -9.90 13.45
N LEU A 136 -5.46 -9.67 13.37
CA LEU A 136 -4.85 -8.49 12.76
C LEU A 136 -4.12 -8.82 11.44
N SER A 137 -4.36 -10.00 10.86
CA SER A 137 -3.67 -10.42 9.64
C SER A 137 -4.06 -9.56 8.44
N VAL A 138 -3.07 -8.89 7.85
CA VAL A 138 -3.18 -8.23 6.55
C VAL A 138 -2.50 -9.12 5.51
N ASN A 139 -3.30 -9.80 4.70
CA ASN A 139 -2.81 -10.78 3.72
C ASN A 139 -2.15 -10.11 2.52
N PHE A 140 -2.76 -9.07 1.97
CA PHE A 140 -2.17 -8.22 0.94
C PHE A 140 -2.12 -6.78 1.44
N GLY A 141 -0.92 -6.30 1.74
CA GLY A 141 -0.67 -4.95 2.22
C GLY A 141 0.54 -4.31 1.53
N PRO A 142 0.92 -3.10 1.95
CA PRO A 142 2.09 -2.40 1.44
C PRO A 142 3.38 -3.24 1.45
N THR A 143 4.23 -3.04 0.44
CA THR A 143 5.54 -3.68 0.29
C THR A 143 6.63 -2.64 -0.01
N VAL A 144 7.90 -2.96 0.28
CA VAL A 144 9.04 -2.12 -0.12
C VAL A 144 9.35 -2.36 -1.60
N ASP A 145 8.75 -1.55 -2.47
CA ASP A 145 8.81 -1.70 -3.94
C ASP A 145 9.98 -0.94 -4.59
N GLY A 146 10.70 -0.11 -3.83
CA GLY A 146 11.75 0.75 -4.36
C GLY A 146 11.24 1.98 -5.11
N ASP A 147 9.92 2.22 -5.16
CA ASP A 147 9.29 3.37 -5.81
C ASP A 147 8.45 4.18 -4.82
N PHE A 148 7.33 3.61 -4.33
CA PHE A 148 6.54 4.27 -3.29
C PHE A 148 7.30 4.27 -1.96
N LEU A 149 7.85 3.11 -1.58
CA LEU A 149 8.72 2.93 -0.41
C LEU A 149 10.12 2.52 -0.88
N THR A 150 11.11 3.36 -0.57
CA THR A 150 12.51 3.11 -0.96
C THR A 150 13.23 2.15 -0.02
N ASP A 151 12.74 1.97 1.20
CA ASP A 151 13.28 1.05 2.22
C ASP A 151 12.17 0.70 3.22
N MET A 152 12.46 -0.17 4.19
CA MET A 152 11.60 -0.46 5.32
C MET A 152 11.27 0.81 6.12
N PRO A 153 10.03 0.99 6.59
CA PRO A 153 9.64 2.17 7.36
C PRO A 153 10.54 2.45 8.56
N ASP A 154 10.96 1.42 9.29
CA ASP A 154 11.84 1.58 10.45
C ASP A 154 13.19 2.20 10.08
N THR A 155 13.78 1.76 8.97
CA THR A 155 15.02 2.33 8.43
C THR A 155 14.84 3.79 8.06
N LEU A 156 13.78 4.12 7.30
CA LEU A 156 13.51 5.50 6.88
C LEU A 156 13.26 6.43 8.06
N LEU A 157 12.54 5.95 9.08
CA LEU A 157 12.28 6.70 10.31
C LEU A 157 13.58 6.94 11.10
N GLN A 158 14.40 5.92 11.30
CA GLN A 158 15.69 6.03 12.02
C GLN A 158 16.66 6.99 11.33
N LEU A 159 16.72 6.94 9.99
CA LEU A 159 17.57 7.83 9.18
C LEU A 159 16.99 9.24 9.01
N GLY A 160 15.78 9.52 9.53
CA GLY A 160 15.14 10.80 9.36
C GLY A 160 14.66 11.09 7.93
N GLN A 161 14.50 10.06 7.09
CA GLN A 161 14.10 10.17 5.68
C GLN A 161 12.58 10.22 5.54
N PHE A 162 11.99 11.36 5.89
CA PHE A 162 10.55 11.59 5.83
C PHE A 162 10.25 13.10 5.72
N LYS A 163 9.03 13.43 5.27
CA LYS A 163 8.57 14.83 5.19
C LYS A 163 8.59 15.47 6.58
N LYS A 164 9.34 16.57 6.74
CA LYS A 164 9.36 17.36 7.98
C LYS A 164 8.14 18.29 8.02
N THR A 165 7.17 17.97 8.87
CA THR A 165 5.96 18.77 9.07
C THR A 165 5.34 18.48 10.44
N GLN A 166 4.25 19.19 10.79
CA GLN A 166 3.48 18.94 12.00
C GLN A 166 2.59 17.71 11.84
N ILE A 167 2.50 16.93 12.91
CA ILE A 167 1.65 15.76 13.00
C ILE A 167 0.78 15.83 14.26
N LEU A 168 -0.44 15.29 14.19
CA LEU A 168 -1.27 14.97 15.35
C LEU A 168 -1.47 13.46 15.38
N VAL A 169 -1.24 12.81 16.51
CA VAL A 169 -1.30 11.35 16.64
C VAL A 169 -2.06 10.96 17.91
N GLY A 170 -2.86 9.89 17.86
CA GLY A 170 -3.61 9.36 19.02
C GLY A 170 -4.36 8.07 18.73
#